data_AF-A0A352NKY6-F1
#
_entry.id   AF-A0A352NKY6-F1
#
_cell.length_a   1.000
_cell.length_b   1.000
_cell.length_c   1.000
_cell.angle_alpha   90.00
_cell.angle_beta   90.00
_cell.angle_gamma   90.00
#
_symmetry.space_group_name_H-M   'P 1'
#
loop_
_entity.id
_entity.type
_entity.pdbx_description
1 polymer ?
#
loop_
_entity_poly.entity_id
_entity_poly.type
_entity_poly.pdbx_seq_one_letter_code
_entity_poly.pdbx_strand_id
1 'polypeptide(L)' 'MGQDAWPYLNQLAGELSGAVGCTRPALDEGWAEGEHAMIGTSGKTVRPQVYIGFGVSGSTHHIAGMKDS' A
#
# COMPACT_ATOMS: atom_id res chain seq x y z
N MET A 1 7.76 -5.64 8.52
CA MET A 1 8.32 -4.27 8.36
C MET A 1 7.83 -3.44 9.53
N GLY A 2 8.30 -2.20 9.68
CA GLY A 2 7.80 -1.26 10.68
C GLY A 2 7.66 0.13 10.08
N GLN A 3 7.27 1.10 10.90
CA GLN A 3 7.16 2.51 10.51
C GLN A 3 8.49 3.09 9.97
N ASP A 4 9.62 2.55 10.42
CA ASP A 4 10.98 2.88 9.98
C ASP A 4 11.25 2.57 8.49
N ALA A 5 10.50 1.64 7.89
CA ALA A 5 10.59 1.34 6.46
C ALA A 5 9.92 2.40 5.57
N TRP A 6 8.99 3.19 6.13
CA TRP A 6 8.14 4.11 5.38
C TRP A 6 8.90 5.19 4.59
N PRO A 7 9.96 5.83 5.13
CA PRO A 7 10.77 6.79 4.38
C PRO A 7 11.42 6.20 3.13
N TYR A 8 11.90 4.95 3.20
CA TYR A 8 12.51 4.27 2.05
C TYR A 8 11.49 3.93 0.96
N LEU A 9 10.28 3.52 1.36
CA LEU A 9 9.18 3.29 0.43
C LEU A 9 8.78 4.59 -0.29
N ASN A 10 8.72 5.71 0.44
CA ASN A 10 8.43 7.02 -0.16
C ASN A 10 9.54 7.48 -1.12
N GLN A 11 10.80 7.26 -0.76
CA GLN A 11 11.92 7.57 -1.65
C GLN A 11 11.83 6.78 -2.96
N LEU A 12 11.62 5.45 -2.87
CA LEU A 12 11.46 4.61 -4.05
C LEU A 12 10.26 5.02 -4.91
N ALA A 13 9.12 5.32 -4.28
CA ALA A 13 7.94 5.80 -4.99
C ALA A 13 8.23 7.12 -5.72
N GLY A 14 8.97 8.04 -5.10
CA GLY A 14 9.40 9.29 -5.72
C GLY A 14 10.22 9.07 -6.99
N GLU A 15 11.23 8.19 -6.95
CA GLU A 15 12.07 7.85 -8.11
C GLU A 15 11.26 7.21 -9.26
N LEU A 16 10.20 6.48 -8.93
CA LEU A 16 9.33 5.81 -9.90
C LEU A 16 8.13 6.66 -10.33
N SER A 17 8.02 7.91 -9.85
CA SER A 17 6.83 8.75 -10.05
C SER A 17 5.52 8.05 -9.62
N GLY A 18 5.62 7.24 -8.57
CA GLY A 18 4.53 6.43 -8.01
C GLY A 18 3.99 6.98 -6.69
N ALA A 19 3.24 6.13 -5.99
CA ALA A 19 2.67 6.43 -4.68
C ALA A 19 2.82 5.21 -3.75
N VAL A 20 2.87 5.48 -2.44
CA VAL A 20 2.89 4.43 -1.41
C VAL A 20 1.48 4.20 -0.88
N GLY A 21 1.10 2.93 -0.75
CA GLY A 21 -0.13 2.50 -0.08
C GLY A 21 0.15 1.41 0.95
N CYS A 22 -0.84 1.12 1.80
CA CYS A 22 -0.73 0.14 2.88
C CYS A 22 -1.87 -0.89 2.87
N THR A 23 -1.65 -1.98 3.60
CA THR A 23 -2.69 -2.94 3.99
C THR A 23 -3.36 -2.46 5.29
N ARG A 24 -4.52 -3.03 5.65
CA ARG A 24 -5.20 -2.75 6.93
C ARG A 24 -4.29 -2.92 8.16
N PRO A 25 -3.53 -4.02 8.33
CA PRO A 25 -2.63 -4.17 9.48
C PRO A 25 -1.60 -3.04 9.61
N ALA A 26 -0.99 -2.62 8.49
CA ALA A 26 0.00 -1.55 8.52
C ALA A 26 -0.60 -0.18 8.89
N LEU A 27 -1.88 0.08 8.53
CA LEU A 27 -2.61 1.26 8.97
C LEU A 27 -2.93 1.17 10.47
N ASP A 28 -3.44 0.02 10.92
CA ASP A 28 -3.83 -0.20 12.32
C ASP A 28 -2.62 -0.11 13.27
N GLU A 29 -1.43 -0.49 12.80
CA GLU A 29 -0.15 -0.32 13.50
C GLU A 29 0.46 1.09 13.38
N GLY A 30 -0.18 2.01 12.67
CA GLY A 30 0.23 3.41 12.56
C GLY A 30 1.44 3.65 11.65
N TRP A 31 1.77 2.73 10.74
CA TRP A 31 2.88 2.93 9.80
C TRP A 31 2.55 3.95 8.70
N ALA A 32 1.26 4.05 8.36
CA ALA A 32 0.73 4.97 7.36
C ALA A 32 -0.34 5.86 7.99
N GLU A 33 -0.48 7.09 7.51
CA GLU A 33 -1.47 8.03 8.04
C GLU A 33 -2.78 7.96 7.26
N GLY A 34 -3.84 7.52 7.92
CA GLY A 34 -5.22 7.63 7.44
C GLY A 34 -5.67 6.61 6.39
N GLU A 35 -6.98 6.37 6.33
CA GLU A 35 -7.59 5.35 5.46
C GLU A 35 -7.38 5.60 3.96
N HIS A 36 -7.03 6.83 3.58
CA HIS A 36 -6.79 7.20 2.18
C HIS A 36 -5.55 6.53 1.57
N ALA A 37 -4.61 6.05 2.40
CA ALA A 37 -3.43 5.29 1.98
C ALA A 37 -3.69 3.77 1.95
N MET A 38 -4.82 3.30 2.50
CA MET A 38 -5.13 1.87 2.55
C MET A 38 -5.70 1.39 1.22
N ILE A 39 -5.21 0.24 0.75
CA ILE A 39 -5.69 -0.42 -0.48
C ILE A 39 -6.49 -1.67 -0.09
N GLY A 40 -7.61 -1.90 -0.76
CA GLY A 40 -8.45 -3.08 -0.54
C GLY A 40 -9.93 -2.77 -0.38
N THR A 41 -10.70 -3.73 0.12
CA THR A 41 -12.18 -3.69 0.15
C THR A 41 -12.76 -2.49 0.91
N SER A 42 -12.10 -2.05 1.99
CA SER A 42 -12.51 -0.90 2.81
C SER A 42 -11.66 0.35 2.55
N GLY A 43 -10.78 0.31 1.55
CA GLY A 43 -9.85 1.38 1.22
C GLY A 43 -10.02 1.85 -0.20
N LYS A 44 -8.94 2.29 -0.81
CA LYS A 44 -8.92 2.67 -2.22
C LYS A 44 -8.76 1.46 -3.13
N THR A 45 -9.47 1.52 -4.25
CA THR A 45 -9.18 0.70 -5.43
C THR A 45 -8.20 1.45 -6.33
N VAL A 46 -7.14 0.77 -6.76
CA VAL A 46 -6.07 1.33 -7.60
C VAL A 46 -5.88 0.47 -8.85
N ARG A 47 -5.32 1.08 -9.91
CA ARG A 47 -4.99 0.42 -11.19
C ARG A 47 -3.65 0.97 -11.74
N PRO A 48 -2.53 0.82 -11.03
CA PRO A 48 -1.23 1.25 -11.54
C PRO A 48 -0.75 0.32 -12.65
N GLN A 49 0.13 0.80 -13.53
CA GLN A 49 0.80 -0.06 -14.51
C GLN A 49 1.74 -1.09 -13.87
N VAL A 50 2.26 -0.78 -12.67
CA VAL A 50 3.15 -1.64 -11.89
C VAL A 50 2.73 -1.55 -10.42
N TYR A 51 2.50 -2.70 -9.78
CA TYR A 51 2.25 -2.81 -8.35
C TYR A 51 3.38 -3.60 -7.68
N ILE A 52 4.05 -3.00 -6.68
CA ILE A 52 5.15 -3.65 -5.95
C ILE A 52 4.72 -3.88 -4.50
N GLY A 53 4.62 -5.15 -4.10
CA GLY A 53 4.24 -5.54 -2.74
C GLY A 53 5.46 -5.79 -1.85
N PHE A 54 5.60 -5.01 -0.77
CA PHE A 54 6.62 -5.24 0.26
C PHE A 54 5.97 -5.79 1.53
N GLY A 55 6.23 -7.05 1.85
CA GLY A 55 5.67 -7.68 3.07
C GLY A 55 4.14 -7.82 3.05
N VAL A 56 3.53 -7.89 1.86
CA VAL A 56 2.09 -8.07 1.67
C VAL A 56 1.80 -9.54 1.44
N SER A 57 0.87 -10.12 2.22
CA SER A 57 0.53 -11.56 2.14
C SER A 57 -0.41 -11.92 0.98
N GLY A 58 -0.99 -10.94 0.31
CA GLY A 58 -1.95 -11.17 -0.78
C GLY A 58 -3.35 -11.58 -0.30
N SER A 59 -3.78 -11.09 0.87
CA SER A 59 -5.15 -11.36 1.36
C SER A 59 -6.21 -10.93 0.35
N THR A 60 -7.31 -11.70 0.24
CA THR A 60 -8.40 -11.41 -0.72
C THR A 60 -8.95 -10.00 -0.58
N HIS A 61 -9.01 -9.47 0.65
CA HIS A 61 -9.46 -8.11 0.93
C HIS A 61 -8.53 -7.05 0.32
N HIS A 62 -7.22 -7.28 0.34
CA HIS A 62 -6.24 -6.38 -0.28
C HIS A 62 -6.28 -6.50 -1.81
N ILE A 63 -6.29 -7.73 -2.32
CA ILE A 63 -6.34 -8.01 -3.77
C ILE A 63 -7.59 -7.42 -4.42
N ALA A 64 -8.74 -7.40 -3.73
CA ALA A 64 -9.96 -6.78 -4.22
C ALA A 64 -9.79 -5.30 -4.62
N GLY A 65 -8.85 -4.58 -3.99
CA GLY A 65 -8.54 -3.18 -4.31
C GLY A 65 -7.52 -2.99 -5.43
N MET A 66 -6.94 -4.07 -5.98
CA MET A 66 -5.91 -4.00 -7.03
C MET A 66 -6.10 -4.99 -8.18
N LYS A 67 -7.18 -5.78 -8.17
CA LYS A 67 -7.35 -6.95 -9.04
C LYS A 67 -7.30 -6.64 -10.55
N ASP A 68 -7.48 -5.38 -10.93
CA ASP A 68 -7.44 -4.91 -12.30
C ASP A 68 -6.25 -3.95 -12.58
N SER A 69 -5.13 -4.16 -11.87
CA SER A 69 -3.85 -3.45 -12.10
C SER A 69 -3.04 -4.14 -13.19
#